data_AF-A0A0L0EPC5-F1
#
_entry.id   AF-A0A0L0EPC5-F1
#
_cell.length_a   1.000
_cell.length_b   1.000
_cell.length_c   1.000
_cell.angle_alpha   90.00
_cell.angle_beta   90.00
_cell.angle_gamma   90.00
#
_symmetry.space_group_name_H-M   'P 1'
#
loop_
_entity.id
_entity.type
_entity.pdbx_description
1 polymer ?
#
loop_
_entity_poly.entity_id
_entity_poly.type
_entity_poly.pdbx_seq_one_letter_code
_entity_poly.pdbx_strand_id
1 'polypeptide(L)'
;PSEQYRADTLLMVANHDVAPFNAWWTHNDILIRKDYQLCSEQEATQMSMAREDDKARLLAWLGIKDTFASPQYSDIHSIYGALLKKLAASPSKLLAIQLDDLEQQPLPVNIPGTDREYPNWRRRLATPAEQTLEQNRHLLAEIKRIREQA
;
A
#
# COMPACT_ATOMS: atom_id res chain seq x y z
N PRO A 1 -3.88 -11.21 14.27
CA PRO A 1 -4.89 -10.12 14.40
C PRO A 1 -4.19 -8.81 14.75
N SER A 2 -4.74 -7.65 14.37
CA SER A 2 -4.12 -6.33 14.61
C SER A 2 -3.86 -6.06 16.09
N GLU A 3 -4.70 -6.63 16.97
CA GLU A 3 -4.72 -6.44 18.41
C GLU A 3 -3.52 -7.10 19.11
N GLN A 4 -2.80 -7.98 18.41
CA GLN A 4 -1.63 -8.70 18.92
C GLN A 4 -0.31 -8.04 18.53
N TYR A 5 -0.34 -6.94 17.77
CA TYR A 5 0.87 -6.21 17.43
C TYR A 5 1.50 -5.61 18.69
N ARG A 6 2.83 -5.51 18.72
CA ARG A 6 3.51 -4.90 19.86
C ARG A 6 3.29 -3.39 19.86
N ALA A 7 3.25 -2.80 21.06
CA ALA A 7 3.06 -1.36 21.21
C ALA A 7 4.27 -0.54 20.75
N ASP A 8 5.48 -1.09 20.89
CA ASP A 8 6.78 -0.50 20.56
C ASP A 8 7.21 -0.78 19.10
N THR A 9 6.26 -0.78 18.18
CA THR A 9 6.51 -1.04 16.75
C THR A 9 6.02 0.13 15.90
N LEU A 10 6.78 0.44 14.86
CA LEU A 10 6.32 1.28 13.75
C LEU A 10 5.64 0.39 12.70
N LEU A 11 4.36 0.67 12.43
CA LEU A 11 3.63 0.04 11.34
C LEU A 11 3.76 0.86 10.06
N MET A 12 3.90 0.17 8.94
CA MET A 12 3.89 0.73 7.59
C MET A 12 3.24 -0.28 6.66
N VAL A 13 2.48 0.20 5.66
CA VAL A 13 1.98 -0.67 4.58
C VAL A 13 3.10 -0.98 3.59
N ALA A 14 3.81 0.07 3.19
CA ALA A 14 4.97 0.02 2.32
C ALA A 14 6.10 0.89 2.89
N ASN A 15 7.31 0.66 2.38
CA ASN A 15 8.47 1.52 2.58
C ASN A 15 9.02 1.92 1.19
N HIS A 16 10.13 2.66 1.15
CA HIS A 16 10.69 3.15 -0.11
C HIS A 16 11.28 2.06 -1.03
N ASP A 17 11.57 0.86 -0.51
CA ASP A 17 12.18 -0.25 -1.24
C ASP A 17 11.14 -1.23 -1.82
N VAL A 18 9.87 -1.09 -1.44
CA VAL A 18 8.77 -1.91 -1.95
C VAL A 18 7.81 -1.05 -2.75
N ALA A 19 6.96 -1.72 -3.53
CA ALA A 19 6.00 -1.02 -4.36
C ALA A 19 4.95 -0.28 -3.51
N PRO A 20 4.54 0.94 -3.91
CA PRO A 20 3.34 1.57 -3.37
C PRO A 20 2.15 0.62 -3.50
N PHE A 21 1.18 0.76 -2.61
CA PHE A 21 0.02 -0.12 -2.53
C PHE A 21 -0.75 -0.21 -3.86
N ASN A 22 -0.88 0.89 -4.60
CA ASN A 22 -1.52 0.87 -5.91
C ASN A 22 -0.74 0.01 -6.93
N ALA A 23 0.58 0.18 -6.99
CA ALA A 23 1.45 -0.62 -7.86
C ALA A 23 1.42 -2.11 -7.49
N TRP A 24 1.41 -2.42 -6.19
CA TRP A 24 1.24 -3.79 -5.68
C TRP A 24 -0.13 -4.36 -6.03
N TRP A 25 -1.21 -3.61 -5.84
CA TRP A 25 -2.56 -4.10 -6.08
C TRP A 25 -2.83 -4.41 -7.56
N THR A 26 -2.20 -3.63 -8.45
CA THR A 26 -2.35 -3.73 -9.90
C THR A 26 -1.29 -4.61 -10.58
N HIS A 27 -0.39 -5.23 -9.80
CA HIS A 27 0.72 -6.08 -10.28
C HIS A 27 1.75 -5.32 -11.11
N ASN A 28 1.69 -3.99 -11.13
CA ASN A 28 2.60 -3.18 -11.92
C ASN A 28 4.05 -3.35 -11.46
N ASP A 29 4.28 -3.58 -10.16
CA ASP A 29 5.59 -3.89 -9.60
C ASP A 29 6.19 -5.19 -10.19
N ILE A 30 5.37 -6.20 -10.44
CA ILE A 30 5.80 -7.46 -11.06
C ILE A 30 6.15 -7.24 -12.53
N LEU A 31 5.32 -6.47 -13.24
CA LEU A 31 5.58 -6.12 -14.65
C LEU A 31 6.90 -5.36 -14.79
N ILE A 32 7.11 -4.36 -13.93
CA ILE A 32 8.35 -3.58 -13.89
C ILE A 32 9.56 -4.48 -13.60
N ARG A 33 9.47 -5.39 -12.62
CA ARG A 33 10.58 -6.33 -12.33
C ARG A 33 10.92 -7.19 -13.54
N LYS A 34 9.93 -7.62 -14.31
CA LYS A 34 10.14 -8.36 -15.56
C LYS A 34 10.82 -7.48 -16.62
N ASP A 35 10.35 -6.25 -16.81
CA ASP A 35 10.90 -5.30 -17.78
C ASP A 35 12.37 -4.97 -17.49
N TYR A 36 12.74 -4.92 -16.21
CA TYR A 36 14.12 -4.73 -15.74
C TYR A 36 14.92 -6.03 -15.61
N GLN A 37 14.40 -7.17 -16.08
CA GLN A 37 15.07 -8.47 -16.04
C GLN A 37 15.47 -8.92 -14.62
N LEU A 38 14.73 -8.47 -13.61
CA LEU A 38 14.90 -8.83 -12.19
C LEU A 38 14.17 -10.12 -11.81
N CYS A 39 13.37 -10.64 -12.74
CA CYS A 39 12.77 -11.96 -12.66
C CYS A 39 12.51 -12.50 -14.08
N SER A 40 12.47 -13.82 -14.19
CA SER A 40 12.01 -14.53 -15.38
C SER A 40 10.49 -14.43 -15.55
N GLU A 41 10.00 -14.76 -16.75
CA GLU A 41 8.56 -14.82 -17.03
C GLU A 41 7.83 -15.85 -16.16
N GLN A 42 8.49 -16.97 -15.86
CA GLN A 42 7.95 -18.00 -14.96
C GLN A 42 7.81 -17.46 -13.54
N GLU A 43 8.84 -16.79 -13.01
CA GLU A 43 8.79 -16.17 -11.68
C GLU A 43 7.74 -15.06 -11.61
N ALA A 44 7.63 -14.21 -12.64
CA ALA A 44 6.61 -13.16 -12.71
C ALA A 44 5.19 -13.75 -12.67
N THR A 45 4.95 -14.87 -13.38
CA THR A 45 3.67 -15.59 -13.35
C THR A 45 3.36 -16.12 -11.95
N GLN A 46 4.34 -16.74 -11.29
CA GLN A 46 4.20 -17.25 -9.92
C GLN A 46 3.93 -16.12 -8.92
N MET A 47 4.66 -15.01 -9.02
CA MET A 47 4.43 -13.82 -8.19
C MET A 47 3.01 -13.28 -8.39
N SER A 48 2.52 -13.25 -9.63
CA SER A 48 1.16 -12.78 -9.95
C SER A 48 0.09 -13.69 -9.36
N MET A 49 0.28 -15.00 -9.37
CA MET A 49 -0.65 -15.94 -8.73
C MET A 49 -0.65 -15.77 -7.20
N ALA A 50 0.54 -15.70 -6.59
CA ALA A 50 0.67 -15.48 -5.15
C ALA A 50 0.06 -14.14 -4.71
N ARG A 51 0.15 -13.10 -5.56
CA ARG A 51 -0.45 -11.79 -5.32
C ARG A 51 -1.97 -11.85 -5.20
N GLU A 52 -2.65 -12.67 -6.01
CA GLU A 52 -4.11 -12.83 -5.89
C GLU A 52 -4.48 -13.51 -4.56
N ASP A 53 -3.71 -14.50 -4.13
CA ASP A 53 -3.89 -15.12 -2.82
C ASP A 53 -3.66 -14.13 -1.67
N ASP A 54 -2.64 -13.27 -1.77
CA ASP A 54 -2.38 -12.20 -0.80
C ASP A 54 -3.52 -11.18 -0.75
N LYS A 55 -4.03 -10.74 -1.91
CA LYS A 55 -5.18 -9.82 -2.01
C LYS A 55 -6.41 -10.45 -1.37
N ALA A 56 -6.69 -11.72 -1.64
CA ALA A 56 -7.81 -12.43 -1.02
C ALA A 56 -7.67 -12.53 0.51
N ARG A 57 -6.47 -12.85 1.02
CA ARG A 57 -6.18 -12.85 2.47
C ARG A 57 -6.35 -11.48 3.10
N LEU A 58 -5.87 -10.43 2.43
CA LEU A 58 -6.00 -9.05 2.89
C LEU A 58 -7.47 -8.64 2.98
N LEU A 59 -8.26 -8.88 1.93
CA LEU A 59 -9.70 -8.59 1.92
C LEU A 59 -10.44 -9.36 3.02
N ALA A 60 -10.16 -10.66 3.17
CA ALA A 60 -10.73 -11.47 4.25
C ALA A 60 -10.35 -10.94 5.64
N TRP A 61 -9.09 -10.56 5.84
CA TRP A 61 -8.62 -9.94 7.07
C TRP A 61 -9.31 -8.60 7.35
N LEU A 62 -9.58 -7.80 6.32
CA LEU A 62 -10.36 -6.56 6.44
C LEU A 62 -11.86 -6.79 6.67
N GLY A 63 -12.34 -8.03 6.55
CA GLY A 63 -13.77 -8.36 6.62
C GLY A 63 -14.54 -7.98 5.35
N ILE A 64 -13.84 -7.74 4.25
CA ILE A 64 -14.40 -7.39 2.95
C ILE A 64 -14.66 -8.69 2.19
N LYS A 65 -15.93 -9.09 2.10
CA LYS A 65 -16.32 -10.35 1.45
C LYS A 65 -16.50 -10.24 -0.06
N ASP A 66 -16.90 -9.06 -0.53
CA ASP A 66 -17.13 -8.80 -1.95
C ASP A 66 -16.85 -7.33 -2.26
N THR A 67 -15.74 -7.07 -2.96
CA THR A 67 -15.34 -5.73 -3.39
C THR A 67 -16.24 -5.16 -4.49
N PHE A 68 -16.92 -6.02 -5.27
CA PHE A 68 -17.77 -5.61 -6.39
C PHE A 68 -19.23 -5.42 -5.98
N ALA A 69 -19.70 -6.08 -4.92
CA ALA A 69 -21.04 -5.89 -4.37
C ALA A 69 -21.12 -4.79 -3.29
N SER A 70 -19.99 -4.30 -2.78
CA SER A 70 -19.94 -3.26 -1.75
C SER A 70 -19.41 -1.95 -2.33
N PRO A 71 -20.28 -0.94 -2.59
CA PRO A 71 -19.87 0.33 -3.21
C PRO A 71 -18.73 1.03 -2.47
N GLN A 72 -18.64 0.81 -1.15
CA GLN A 72 -17.63 1.38 -0.25
C GLN A 72 -16.21 0.82 -0.46
N TYR A 73 -16.03 -0.26 -1.21
CA TYR A 73 -14.73 -0.89 -1.52
C TYR A 73 -14.56 -1.13 -3.02
N SER A 74 -15.21 -0.30 -3.83
CA SER A 74 -15.25 -0.44 -5.29
C SER A 74 -13.95 -0.02 -5.99
N ASP A 75 -13.02 0.61 -5.26
CA ASP A 75 -11.73 1.06 -5.78
C ASP A 75 -10.56 0.77 -4.80
N ILE A 76 -9.35 0.83 -5.33
CA ILE A 76 -8.09 0.51 -4.62
C ILE A 76 -7.86 1.45 -3.43
N HIS A 77 -8.22 2.73 -3.58
CA HIS A 77 -8.03 3.75 -2.55
C HIS A 77 -8.93 3.49 -1.33
N SER A 78 -10.17 3.05 -1.57
CA SER A 78 -11.12 2.65 -0.53
C SER A 78 -10.63 1.42 0.26
N ILE A 79 -10.03 0.44 -0.41
CA ILE A 79 -9.40 -0.73 0.24
C ILE A 79 -8.18 -0.31 1.06
N TYR A 80 -7.34 0.59 0.53
CA TYR A 80 -6.20 1.15 1.24
C TYR A 80 -6.65 1.92 2.50
N GLY A 81 -7.72 2.72 2.41
CA GLY A 81 -8.31 3.40 3.55
C GLY A 81 -8.81 2.45 4.64
N ALA A 82 -9.42 1.32 4.26
CA ALA A 82 -9.83 0.28 5.20
C ALA A 82 -8.62 -0.36 5.91
N LEU A 83 -7.55 -0.64 5.15
CA LEU A 83 -6.28 -1.13 5.69
C LEU A 83 -5.69 -0.17 6.71
N LEU A 84 -5.58 1.13 6.37
CA LEU A 84 -5.06 2.13 7.30
C LEU A 84 -5.91 2.24 8.56
N LYS A 85 -7.24 2.23 8.45
CA LYS A 85 -8.13 2.27 9.62
C LYS A 85 -7.96 1.05 10.53
N LYS A 86 -7.79 -0.14 9.94
CA LYS A 86 -7.57 -1.37 10.72
C LYS A 86 -6.21 -1.37 11.41
N LEU A 87 -5.17 -0.89 10.74
CA LEU A 87 -3.84 -0.71 11.36
C LEU A 87 -3.85 0.39 12.44
N ALA A 88 -4.61 1.46 12.25
CA ALA A 88 -4.76 2.56 13.20
C ALA A 88 -5.39 2.10 14.52
N ALA A 89 -6.25 1.08 14.49
CA ALA A 89 -6.88 0.49 15.68
C ALA A 89 -5.97 -0.49 16.45
N SER A 90 -4.74 -0.75 15.97
CA SER A 90 -3.78 -1.61 16.66
C SER A 90 -3.14 -0.89 17.86
N PRO A 91 -2.58 -1.62 18.83
CA PRO A 91 -1.89 -1.03 19.98
C PRO A 91 -0.52 -0.42 19.63
N SER A 92 -0.04 -0.55 18.39
CA SER A 92 1.24 0.01 17.96
C SER A 92 1.20 1.54 18.03
N LYS A 93 2.19 2.13 18.72
CA LYS A 93 2.25 3.58 18.97
C LYS A 93 2.51 4.43 17.73
N LEU A 94 3.07 3.83 16.68
CA LEU A 94 3.41 4.54 15.44
C LEU A 94 2.81 3.83 14.23
N LEU A 95 2.21 4.63 13.34
CA LEU A 95 1.77 4.23 12.00
C LEU A 95 2.29 5.29 11.03
N ALA A 96 3.15 4.90 10.09
CA ALA A 96 3.57 5.78 9.01
C ALA A 96 2.73 5.51 7.76
N ILE A 97 2.28 6.60 7.14
CA ILE A 97 1.51 6.61 5.90
C ILE A 97 2.39 7.28 4.85
N GLN A 98 2.69 6.57 3.76
CA GLN A 98 3.48 7.15 2.68
C GLN A 98 2.62 8.06 1.80
N LEU A 99 3.18 9.20 1.39
CA LEU A 99 2.52 10.11 0.43
C LEU A 99 2.29 9.42 -0.92
N ASP A 100 3.19 8.53 -1.32
CA ASP A 100 3.05 7.69 -2.51
C ASP A 100 1.73 6.92 -2.54
N ASP A 101 1.34 6.32 -1.42
CA ASP A 101 0.10 5.55 -1.34
C ASP A 101 -1.14 6.46 -1.33
N LEU A 102 -1.05 7.62 -0.66
CA LEU A 102 -2.12 8.63 -0.68
C LEU A 102 -2.35 9.21 -2.08
N GLU A 103 -1.29 9.31 -2.88
CA GLU A 103 -1.35 9.72 -4.28
C GLU A 103 -1.56 8.55 -5.26
N GLN A 104 -1.73 7.33 -4.75
CA GLN A 104 -1.93 6.10 -5.54
C GLN A 104 -0.84 5.91 -6.60
N GLN A 105 0.41 6.17 -6.23
CA GLN A 105 1.54 6.13 -7.17
C GLN A 105 1.64 4.76 -7.85
N PRO A 106 1.68 4.72 -9.20
CA PRO A 106 1.81 3.45 -9.92
C PRO A 106 3.25 2.95 -9.98
N LEU A 107 4.25 3.78 -9.63
CA LEU A 107 5.66 3.48 -9.74
C LEU A 107 6.38 3.62 -8.40
N PRO A 108 7.31 2.71 -8.06
CA PRO A 108 8.13 2.84 -6.85
C PRO A 108 9.12 4.01 -6.96
N VAL A 109 9.66 4.46 -5.83
CA VAL A 109 10.76 5.44 -5.82
C VAL A 109 12.13 4.78 -5.96
N ASN A 110 12.25 3.53 -5.54
CA ASN A 110 13.45 2.72 -5.61
C ASN A 110 13.10 1.27 -5.97
N ILE A 111 13.95 0.62 -6.76
CA ILE A 111 13.86 -0.82 -7.04
C ILE A 111 15.18 -1.47 -6.63
N PRO A 112 15.22 -2.17 -5.48
CA PRO A 112 16.40 -2.90 -5.06
C PRO A 112 16.89 -3.87 -6.14
N GLY A 113 18.20 -3.89 -6.36
CA GLY A 113 18.82 -4.68 -7.42
C GLY A 113 18.98 -3.96 -8.76
N THR A 114 18.70 -2.66 -8.82
CA THR A 114 18.99 -1.80 -9.99
C THR A 114 19.95 -0.67 -9.61
N ASP A 115 20.71 -0.17 -10.58
CA ASP A 115 21.58 1.01 -10.47
C ASP A 115 21.17 2.05 -11.53
N ARG A 116 21.53 1.81 -12.79
CA ARG A 116 21.32 2.75 -13.90
C ARG A 116 20.09 2.44 -14.74
N GLU A 117 19.49 1.27 -14.53
CA GLU A 117 18.34 0.78 -15.28
C GLU A 117 17.07 1.52 -14.86
N TYR A 118 16.84 1.64 -13.55
CA TYR A 118 15.72 2.40 -12.98
C TYR A 118 16.20 3.79 -12.51
N PRO A 119 15.41 4.86 -12.69
CA PRO A 119 15.72 6.18 -12.13
C PRO A 119 15.47 6.22 -10.61
N ASN A 120 16.18 5.38 -9.85
CA ASN A 120 16.10 5.30 -8.40
C ASN A 120 16.30 6.67 -7.76
N TRP A 121 15.49 6.98 -6.74
CA TRP A 121 15.56 8.22 -5.95
C TRP A 121 15.28 9.51 -6.72
N ARG A 122 14.74 9.41 -7.95
CA ARG A 122 14.47 10.57 -8.82
C ARG A 122 12.97 10.86 -9.01
N ARG A 123 12.09 9.89 -8.75
CA ARG A 123 10.64 10.08 -8.88
C ARG A 123 10.18 11.13 -7.86
N ARG A 124 9.37 12.08 -8.33
CA ARG A 124 8.70 13.09 -7.51
C ARG A 124 7.22 12.76 -7.39
N LEU A 125 6.59 13.21 -6.32
CA LEU A 125 5.13 13.28 -6.24
C LEU A 125 4.63 14.20 -7.36
N ALA A 126 3.51 13.84 -7.99
CA ALA A 126 2.93 14.66 -9.06
C ALA A 126 2.15 15.86 -8.49
N THR A 127 1.72 15.74 -7.24
CA THR A 127 0.93 16.71 -6.48
C THR A 127 1.77 17.25 -5.32
N PRO A 128 1.73 18.56 -5.00
CA PRO A 128 2.32 19.09 -3.78
C PRO A 128 1.79 18.37 -2.54
N ALA A 129 2.66 18.11 -1.56
CA ALA A 129 2.32 17.29 -0.41
C ALA A 129 1.13 17.84 0.39
N GLU A 130 1.05 19.16 0.54
CA GLU A 130 -0.05 19.85 1.21
C GLU A 130 -1.40 19.57 0.53
N GLN A 131 -1.40 19.54 -0.80
CA GLN A 131 -2.60 19.23 -1.58
C GLN A 131 -2.96 17.74 -1.49
N THR A 132 -1.97 16.83 -1.49
CA THR A 132 -2.22 15.40 -1.24
C THR A 132 -2.84 15.17 0.13
N LEU A 133 -2.34 15.85 1.17
CA LEU A 133 -2.90 15.77 2.52
C LEU A 133 -4.33 16.32 2.58
N GLU A 134 -4.61 17.45 1.92
CA GLU A 134 -5.95 18.04 1.89
C GLU A 134 -6.95 17.14 1.15
N GLN A 135 -6.57 16.56 0.01
CA GLN A 135 -7.41 15.60 -0.72
C GLN A 135 -7.76 14.37 0.12
N ASN A 136 -6.89 13.99 1.07
CA ASN A 136 -7.05 12.85 1.95
C ASN A 136 -7.52 13.23 3.37
N ARG A 137 -7.93 14.49 3.60
CA ARG A 137 -8.24 15.03 4.94
C ARG A 137 -9.24 14.19 5.74
N HIS A 138 -10.26 13.63 5.06
CA HIS A 138 -11.29 12.84 5.71
C HIS A 138 -10.74 11.52 6.24
N LEU A 139 -9.99 10.79 5.41
CA LEU A 139 -9.32 9.56 5.81
C LEU A 139 -8.33 9.80 6.95
N LEU A 140 -7.52 10.85 6.86
CA LEU A 140 -6.54 11.22 7.89
C LEU A 140 -7.22 11.59 9.23
N ALA A 141 -8.34 12.30 9.18
CA ALA A 141 -9.13 12.61 10.36
C ALA A 141 -9.74 11.36 11.01
N GLU A 142 -10.26 10.42 10.21
CA GLU A 142 -10.75 9.13 10.70
C GLU A 142 -9.64 8.31 11.38
N ILE A 143 -8.47 8.22 10.75
CA ILE A 143 -7.30 7.54 11.32
C ILE A 143 -6.91 8.16 12.65
N LYS A 144 -6.82 9.50 12.72
CA LYS A 144 -6.51 10.20 13.97
C LYS A 144 -7.51 9.87 15.07
N ARG A 145 -8.81 9.94 14.77
CA ARG A 145 -9.89 9.63 15.72
C ARG A 145 -9.80 8.18 16.23
N ILE A 146 -9.49 7.22 15.36
CA ILE A 146 -9.31 5.81 15.76
C ILE A 146 -8.11 5.68 16.70
N ARG A 147 -6.98 6.33 16.38
CA ARG A 147 -5.76 6.26 17.20
C ARG A 147 -5.92 6.92 18.58
N GLU A 148 -6.78 7.92 18.71
CA GLU A 148 -7.10 8.54 20.01
C GLU A 148 -7.96 7.63 20.90
N GLN A 149 -8.56 6.58 20.34
CA GLN A 149 -9.43 5.62 21.03
C GLN A 149 -8.75 4.27 21.30
N ALA A 150 -7.60 4.01 20.69
CA ALA A 150 -6.83 2.76 20.78
C ALA A 150 -5.74 2.85 21.86
#